data_AF-A0A7W1IRR1-F1
#
_entry.id   AF-A0A7W1IRR1-F1
#
_cell.length_a   1.000
_cell.length_b   1.000
_cell.length_c   1.000
_cell.angle_alpha   90.00
_cell.angle_beta   90.00
_cell.angle_gamma   90.00
#
_symmetry.space_group_name_H-M   'P 1'
#
loop_
_entity.id
_entity.type
_entity.pdbx_description
1 polymer ?
#
loop_
_entity_poly.entity_id
_entity_poly.type
_entity_poly.pdbx_seq_one_letter_code
_entity_poly.pdbx_strand_id
1 'polypeptide(L)'
;MAEPLRDPRVRDYVMPTRIVWRSPAPAPENPDLLLSQTGHQVGPAGPRCVLGHGAGLLLDFGRELHGGVQIVAHETTDNKPVQVRVRFGESAGEAMADPFPIHGHAIHDHRCALPWFGSAEVGNTGFRFVRIDVDDPGKEVRLVSVRAVHLYRDLPWRGSFRCPDERLNQIWRTGAYTTQLCLQDLLWDGIKRDRLVWIGDMHPETMVVATVFGSGDVVPHSLDLLRDATPLPGWMNGISSYSLWWLLTQHTWWMYVGDAAYLEAQRGYLGGLAAQVLGCIGDDGGERLAEWRFLDWPTAGDDVAKHAGLQGLL
;
A
#
# COMPACT_ATOMS: atom_id res chain seq x y z
N MET A 1 14.15 26.22 15.85
CA MET A 1 13.29 25.02 15.75
C MET A 1 13.33 24.60 14.30
N ALA A 2 13.56 23.31 13.99
CA ALA A 2 13.50 22.84 12.61
C ALA A 2 12.07 23.03 12.08
N GLU A 3 11.93 23.44 10.82
CA GLU A 3 10.61 23.55 10.21
C GLU A 3 9.94 22.18 10.13
N PRO A 4 8.62 22.08 10.37
CA PRO A 4 7.91 20.81 10.26
C PRO A 4 7.91 20.32 8.81
N LEU A 5 8.27 19.05 8.60
CA LEU A 5 8.15 18.41 7.30
C LEU A 5 6.67 18.13 7.00
N ARG A 6 6.18 18.59 5.85
CA ARG A 6 4.80 18.38 5.42
C ARG A 6 4.67 17.05 4.68
N ASP A 7 3.67 16.25 5.06
CA ASP A 7 3.32 15.02 4.31
C ASP A 7 2.79 15.42 2.91
N PRO A 8 3.37 14.88 1.81
CA PRO A 8 2.93 15.19 0.45
C PRO A 8 1.59 14.54 0.07
N ARG A 9 1.07 13.63 0.89
CA ARG A 9 -0.19 12.92 0.65
C ARG A 9 -1.39 13.70 1.19
N VAL A 10 -2.55 13.40 0.63
CA VAL A 10 -3.85 13.89 1.10
C VAL A 10 -4.61 12.79 1.84
N ARG A 11 -5.69 13.19 2.52
CA ARG A 11 -6.59 12.31 3.26
C ARG A 11 -8.01 12.48 2.75
N ASP A 12 -8.55 11.42 2.15
CA ASP A 12 -9.96 11.36 1.75
C ASP A 12 -10.74 10.41 2.65
N TYR A 13 -12.00 10.75 2.90
CA TYR A 13 -12.91 9.88 3.63
C TYR A 13 -13.75 9.05 2.66
N VAL A 14 -13.66 7.73 2.74
CA VAL A 14 -14.41 6.80 1.89
C VAL A 14 -15.39 6.00 2.74
N MET A 15 -16.67 6.00 2.38
CA MET A 15 -17.70 5.22 3.08
C MET A 15 -17.68 3.76 2.64
N PRO A 16 -18.05 2.81 3.51
CA PRO A 16 -18.28 1.44 3.10
C PRO A 16 -19.47 1.38 2.14
N THR A 17 -19.38 0.51 1.15
CA THR A 17 -20.39 0.34 0.10
C THR A 17 -21.42 -0.74 0.44
N ARG A 18 -21.03 -1.71 1.26
CA ARG A 18 -21.92 -2.80 1.72
C ARG A 18 -21.39 -3.47 2.99
N ILE A 19 -22.28 -4.20 3.64
CA ILE A 19 -21.97 -5.09 4.77
C ILE A 19 -22.01 -6.51 4.24
N VAL A 20 -20.89 -7.23 4.31
CA VAL A 20 -20.76 -8.58 3.73
C VAL A 20 -20.89 -9.70 4.78
N TRP A 21 -20.79 -9.36 6.06
CA TRP A 21 -21.04 -10.28 7.17
C TRP A 21 -21.46 -9.53 8.44
N ARG A 22 -22.25 -10.20 9.28
CA ARG A 22 -22.70 -9.73 10.60
C ARG A 22 -22.71 -10.94 11.55
N SER A 23 -22.40 -10.73 12.82
CA SER A 23 -22.54 -11.79 13.82
C SER A 23 -24.02 -12.23 13.93
N PRO A 24 -24.31 -13.54 14.03
CA PRO A 24 -25.68 -14.03 14.14
C PRO A 24 -26.27 -13.81 15.53
N ALA A 25 -25.45 -13.93 16.58
CA ALA A 25 -25.83 -13.69 17.97
C ALA A 25 -24.58 -13.35 18.83
N PRO A 26 -24.56 -12.22 19.56
CA PRO A 26 -25.51 -11.12 19.42
C PRO A 26 -25.35 -10.45 18.05
N ALA A 27 -26.47 -10.02 17.45
CA ALA A 27 -26.48 -9.37 16.15
C ALA A 27 -26.36 -7.84 16.30
N PRO A 28 -25.69 -7.14 15.36
CA PRO A 28 -25.70 -5.68 15.30
C PRO A 28 -27.11 -5.12 15.10
N GLU A 29 -27.46 -4.06 15.80
CA GLU A 29 -28.71 -3.33 15.55
C GLU A 29 -28.47 -2.19 14.54
N ASN A 30 -29.40 -2.02 13.60
CA ASN A 30 -29.36 -1.00 12.53
C ASN A 30 -27.99 -0.84 11.82
N PRO A 31 -27.30 -1.94 11.42
CA PRO A 31 -25.96 -1.86 10.87
C PRO A 31 -25.88 -1.11 9.54
N ASP A 32 -26.96 -1.13 8.75
CA ASP A 32 -27.04 -0.47 7.44
C ASP A 32 -26.89 1.06 7.50
N LEU A 33 -27.04 1.67 8.69
CA LEU A 33 -26.76 3.09 8.91
C LEU A 33 -25.30 3.46 8.59
N LEU A 34 -24.37 2.51 8.78
CA LEU A 34 -22.94 2.71 8.51
C LEU A 34 -22.64 2.88 7.01
N LEU A 35 -23.58 2.54 6.12
CA LEU A 35 -23.44 2.74 4.67
C LEU A 35 -23.86 4.14 4.22
N SER A 36 -24.54 4.91 5.09
CA SER A 36 -25.02 6.25 4.76
C SER A 36 -23.94 7.30 5.00
N GLN A 37 -23.90 8.37 4.19
CA GLN A 37 -23.02 9.53 4.44
C GLN A 37 -23.49 10.42 5.60
N THR A 38 -24.52 10.02 6.36
CA THR A 38 -25.05 10.85 7.44
C THR A 38 -24.24 10.67 8.72
N GLY A 39 -23.75 11.77 9.34
CA GLY A 39 -23.14 11.73 10.68
C GLY A 39 -21.60 11.63 10.72
N HIS A 40 -20.89 12.55 10.06
CA HIS A 40 -19.42 12.68 10.18
C HIS A 40 -18.95 13.29 11.50
N GLN A 41 -19.87 13.88 12.25
CA GLN A 41 -19.66 14.45 13.56
C GLN A 41 -20.71 13.89 14.50
N VAL A 42 -20.31 13.71 15.75
CA VAL A 42 -21.20 13.35 16.84
C VAL A 42 -22.25 14.46 17.01
N GLY A 43 -23.47 14.19 16.55
CA GLY A 43 -24.63 15.07 16.74
C GLY A 43 -25.46 14.65 17.96
N PRO A 44 -26.28 15.54 18.54
CA PRO A 44 -27.04 15.28 19.76
C PRO A 44 -28.17 14.25 19.60
N ALA A 45 -28.60 13.96 18.36
CA ALA A 45 -29.67 13.03 18.06
C ALA A 45 -29.41 12.28 16.75
N GLY A 46 -30.20 11.23 16.50
CA GLY A 46 -30.21 10.49 15.23
C GLY A 46 -30.04 8.98 15.42
N PRO A 47 -30.32 8.20 14.38
CA PRO A 47 -30.20 6.74 14.44
C PRO A 47 -28.73 6.33 14.57
N ARG A 48 -28.48 5.18 15.22
CA ARG A 48 -27.13 4.64 15.50
C ARG A 48 -27.08 3.15 15.23
N CYS A 49 -25.93 2.67 14.78
CA CYS A 49 -25.64 1.24 14.78
C CYS A 49 -25.19 0.83 16.19
N VAL A 50 -25.81 -0.20 16.75
CA VAL A 50 -25.49 -0.67 18.11
C VAL A 50 -24.75 -1.99 18.03
N LEU A 51 -23.60 -2.06 18.71
CA LEU A 51 -22.81 -3.28 18.85
C LEU A 51 -22.58 -3.56 20.33
N GLY A 52 -23.14 -4.66 20.83
CA GLY A 52 -22.85 -5.19 22.17
C GLY A 52 -21.68 -6.18 22.16
N HIS A 53 -21.21 -6.56 23.35
CA HIS A 53 -20.18 -7.58 23.53
C HIS A 53 -20.45 -8.85 22.70
N GLY A 54 -19.48 -9.26 21.88
CA GLY A 54 -19.59 -10.42 20.99
C GLY A 54 -20.25 -10.12 19.64
N ALA A 55 -20.82 -8.92 19.45
CA ALA A 55 -21.34 -8.50 18.15
C ALA A 55 -20.19 -8.04 17.25
N GLY A 56 -20.35 -8.26 15.94
CA GLY A 56 -19.40 -7.80 14.95
C GLY A 56 -19.99 -7.69 13.55
N LEU A 57 -19.28 -6.99 12.69
CA LEU A 57 -19.65 -6.77 11.29
C LEU A 57 -18.41 -6.65 10.40
N LEU A 58 -18.58 -7.01 9.12
CA LEU A 58 -17.56 -6.87 8.08
C LEU A 58 -18.05 -5.90 7.00
N LEU A 59 -17.31 -4.80 6.85
CA LEU A 59 -17.55 -3.75 5.88
C LEU A 59 -16.71 -3.98 4.62
N ASP A 60 -17.27 -3.70 3.45
CA ASP A 60 -16.57 -3.65 2.16
C ASP A 60 -16.58 -2.22 1.61
N PHE A 61 -15.40 -1.63 1.43
CA PHE A 61 -15.22 -0.28 0.89
C PHE A 61 -15.28 -0.22 -0.64
N GLY A 62 -15.49 -1.35 -1.31
CA GLY A 62 -15.72 -1.45 -2.75
C GLY A 62 -14.45 -1.46 -3.60
N ARG A 63 -13.33 -0.97 -3.06
CA ARG A 63 -12.02 -0.95 -3.69
C ARG A 63 -10.90 -1.03 -2.66
N GLU A 64 -9.71 -1.34 -3.14
CA GLU A 64 -8.47 -1.34 -2.35
C GLU A 64 -8.10 0.10 -1.92
N LEU A 65 -7.66 0.28 -0.68
CA LEU A 65 -7.35 1.58 -0.07
C LEU A 65 -6.11 1.44 0.81
N HIS A 66 -5.24 2.45 0.81
CA HIS A 66 -4.20 2.60 1.83
C HIS A 66 -4.65 3.59 2.90
N GLY A 67 -4.40 3.28 4.18
CA GLY A 67 -4.63 4.15 5.31
C GLY A 67 -5.33 3.44 6.47
N GLY A 68 -6.32 4.05 7.10
CA GLY A 68 -6.99 3.48 8.28
C GLY A 68 -8.51 3.57 8.19
N VAL A 69 -9.18 3.30 9.31
CA VAL A 69 -10.59 3.70 9.48
C VAL A 69 -10.73 4.66 10.64
N GLN A 70 -11.63 5.62 10.47
CA GLN A 70 -12.16 6.44 11.55
C GLN A 70 -13.51 5.87 11.97
N ILE A 71 -13.62 5.56 13.26
CA ILE A 71 -14.83 5.04 13.89
C ILE A 71 -15.36 6.12 14.81
N VAL A 72 -16.57 6.62 14.53
CA VAL A 72 -17.24 7.66 15.31
C VAL A 72 -18.23 6.98 16.25
N ALA A 73 -18.00 7.12 17.54
CA ALA A 73 -18.84 6.59 18.61
C ALA A 73 -19.64 7.72 19.27
N HIS A 74 -20.90 7.43 19.54
CA HIS A 74 -21.80 8.26 20.30
C HIS A 74 -21.76 7.82 21.77
N GLU A 75 -22.79 7.18 22.27
CA GLU A 75 -22.81 6.66 23.63
C GLU A 75 -22.10 5.31 23.72
N THR A 76 -21.53 5.09 24.90
CA THR A 76 -20.88 3.86 25.31
C THR A 76 -21.43 3.46 26.68
N THR A 77 -21.36 2.19 27.03
CA THR A 77 -21.77 1.72 28.36
C THR A 77 -21.01 2.45 29.47
N ASP A 78 -21.74 2.92 30.47
CA ASP A 78 -21.24 3.68 31.63
C ASP A 78 -20.50 4.98 31.30
N ASN A 79 -20.67 5.52 30.08
CA ASN A 79 -19.94 6.70 29.58
C ASN A 79 -18.41 6.52 29.65
N LYS A 80 -17.93 5.28 29.51
CA LYS A 80 -16.50 4.93 29.51
C LYS A 80 -16.07 4.42 28.13
N PRO A 81 -14.78 4.51 27.77
CA PRO A 81 -14.30 3.93 26.53
C PRO A 81 -14.58 2.42 26.44
N VAL A 82 -14.95 1.93 25.26
CA VAL A 82 -15.27 0.52 24.98
C VAL A 82 -14.17 -0.07 24.12
N GLN A 83 -13.63 -1.23 24.50
CA GLN A 83 -12.66 -1.94 23.66
C GLN A 83 -13.35 -2.58 22.45
N VAL A 84 -12.72 -2.40 21.29
CA VAL A 84 -13.09 -3.08 20.06
C VAL A 84 -11.86 -3.66 19.39
N ARG A 85 -12.05 -4.74 18.67
CA ARG A 85 -11.07 -5.32 17.75
C ARG A 85 -11.40 -4.91 16.32
N VAL A 86 -10.40 -4.45 15.58
CA VAL A 86 -10.52 -3.99 14.20
C VAL A 86 -9.52 -4.75 13.34
N ARG A 87 -10.03 -5.51 12.37
CA ARG A 87 -9.22 -6.31 11.45
C ARG A 87 -9.39 -5.84 10.02
N PHE A 88 -8.28 -5.64 9.34
CA PHE A 88 -8.20 -5.19 7.96
C PHE A 88 -7.89 -6.36 7.04
N GLY A 89 -8.32 -6.29 5.79
CA GLY A 89 -7.92 -7.25 4.77
C GLY A 89 -8.14 -6.74 3.35
N GLU A 90 -7.27 -7.12 2.42
CA GLU A 90 -7.46 -6.91 0.97
C GLU A 90 -8.54 -7.86 0.45
N SER A 91 -8.76 -8.98 1.17
CA SER A 91 -9.86 -9.91 0.94
C SER A 91 -10.76 -10.06 2.17
N ALA A 92 -12.02 -10.45 1.95
CA ALA A 92 -12.94 -10.77 3.03
C ALA A 92 -12.45 -11.94 3.89
N GLY A 93 -11.80 -12.94 3.28
CA GLY A 93 -11.23 -14.08 4.00
C GLY A 93 -10.13 -13.66 4.98
N GLU A 94 -9.25 -12.77 4.54
CA GLU A 94 -8.18 -12.23 5.39
C GLU A 94 -8.74 -11.46 6.60
N ALA A 95 -9.69 -10.55 6.39
CA ALA A 95 -10.29 -9.79 7.50
C ALA A 95 -11.12 -10.66 8.47
N MET A 96 -11.56 -11.84 8.04
CA MET A 96 -12.33 -12.80 8.85
C MET A 96 -11.45 -13.81 9.60
N ALA A 97 -10.22 -14.04 9.13
CA ALA A 97 -9.32 -15.01 9.73
C ALA A 97 -8.90 -14.57 11.14
N ASP A 98 -8.51 -15.56 11.95
CA ASP A 98 -7.70 -15.28 13.12
C ASP A 98 -6.27 -14.93 12.68
N PRO A 99 -5.55 -14.08 13.44
CA PRO A 99 -4.18 -13.72 13.15
C PRO A 99 -3.34 -15.00 13.19
N PHE A 100 -3.08 -15.55 12.00
CA PHE A 100 -2.15 -16.66 11.86
C PHE A 100 -0.79 -16.19 12.37
N PRO A 101 0.04 -17.07 12.98
CA PRO A 101 1.39 -16.74 13.41
C PRO A 101 2.35 -16.34 12.25
N ILE A 102 1.84 -16.23 11.01
CA ILE A 102 2.60 -16.03 9.77
C ILE A 102 2.37 -14.63 9.17
N HIS A 103 1.38 -13.85 9.62
CA HIS A 103 1.17 -12.48 9.12
C HIS A 103 2.09 -11.43 9.80
N GLY A 104 3.28 -11.82 10.27
CA GLY A 104 4.21 -10.93 10.98
C GLY A 104 4.79 -9.81 10.11
N HIS A 105 4.66 -9.90 8.79
CA HIS A 105 5.18 -8.88 7.86
C HIS A 105 4.24 -7.67 7.67
N ALA A 106 2.97 -7.73 8.09
CA ALA A 106 2.06 -6.57 8.06
C ALA A 106 1.02 -6.63 9.18
N ILE A 107 0.99 -5.59 10.02
CA ILE A 107 0.02 -5.46 11.11
C ILE A 107 -1.33 -5.01 10.54
N HIS A 108 -2.36 -5.84 10.72
CA HIS A 108 -3.71 -5.62 10.20
C HIS A 108 -4.79 -6.05 11.22
N ASP A 109 -4.41 -6.40 12.45
CA ASP A 109 -5.30 -6.75 13.55
C ASP A 109 -4.98 -5.85 14.74
N HIS A 110 -5.95 -5.02 15.12
CA HIS A 110 -5.77 -3.97 16.11
C HIS A 110 -6.83 -4.10 17.21
N ARG A 111 -6.47 -3.67 18.41
CA ARG A 111 -7.44 -3.36 19.47
C ARG A 111 -7.36 -1.88 19.77
N CYS A 112 -8.50 -1.22 19.88
CA CYS A 112 -8.57 0.19 20.25
C CYS A 112 -9.78 0.48 21.14
N ALA A 113 -9.69 1.58 21.87
CA ALA A 113 -10.78 2.06 22.71
C ALA A 113 -11.59 3.10 21.94
N LEU A 114 -12.91 2.89 21.83
CA LEU A 114 -13.83 3.88 21.30
C LEU A 114 -14.32 4.79 22.43
N PRO A 115 -14.18 6.12 22.31
CA PRO A 115 -14.54 7.05 23.38
C PRO A 115 -16.06 7.26 23.49
N TRP A 116 -16.49 7.77 24.64
CA TRP A 116 -17.83 8.35 24.79
C TRP A 116 -17.87 9.70 24.06
N PHE A 117 -18.81 9.85 23.10
CA PHE A 117 -18.98 11.02 22.25
C PHE A 117 -17.70 11.49 21.56
N GLY A 118 -17.10 10.64 20.72
CA GLY A 118 -15.88 11.00 19.99
C GLY A 118 -15.56 10.04 18.85
N SER A 119 -14.31 10.07 18.41
CA SER A 119 -13.83 9.19 17.33
C SER A 119 -12.45 8.63 17.64
N ALA A 120 -12.19 7.43 17.14
CA ALA A 120 -10.87 6.83 17.09
C ALA A 120 -10.47 6.56 15.64
N GLU A 121 -9.20 6.77 15.31
CA GLU A 121 -8.61 6.29 14.06
C GLU A 121 -7.69 5.11 14.35
N VAL A 122 -7.80 4.07 13.53
CA VAL A 122 -7.06 2.82 13.67
C VAL A 122 -6.57 2.34 12.31
N GLY A 123 -5.42 1.67 12.27
CA GLY A 123 -4.82 1.12 11.05
C GLY A 123 -3.59 1.90 10.61
N ASN A 124 -3.57 2.31 9.35
CA ASN A 124 -2.41 2.56 8.48
C ASN A 124 -1.90 1.26 7.83
N THR A 125 -2.73 0.67 6.96
CA THR A 125 -2.45 -0.51 6.15
C THR A 125 -3.18 -0.47 4.80
N GLY A 126 -2.88 -1.43 3.92
CA GLY A 126 -3.65 -1.72 2.72
C GLY A 126 -4.86 -2.59 3.06
N PHE A 127 -6.03 -2.18 2.60
CA PHE A 127 -7.28 -2.91 2.81
C PHE A 127 -8.38 -2.55 1.82
N ARG A 128 -9.31 -3.48 1.65
CA ARG A 128 -10.65 -3.23 1.11
C ARG A 128 -11.75 -3.54 2.13
N PHE A 129 -11.49 -4.48 3.02
CA PHE A 129 -12.45 -4.99 4.00
C PHE A 129 -12.01 -4.66 5.41
N VAL A 130 -12.97 -4.32 6.26
CA VAL A 130 -12.72 -4.05 7.68
C VAL A 130 -13.76 -4.74 8.54
N ARG A 131 -13.29 -5.60 9.44
CA ARG A 131 -14.10 -6.24 10.47
C ARG A 131 -13.98 -5.48 11.77
N ILE A 132 -15.10 -5.23 12.43
CA ILE A 132 -15.16 -4.64 13.76
C ILE A 132 -15.90 -5.63 14.67
N ASP A 133 -15.30 -5.98 15.80
CA ASP A 133 -15.90 -6.81 16.84
C ASP A 133 -15.82 -6.07 18.19
N VAL A 134 -16.89 -6.12 19.00
CA VAL A 134 -16.84 -5.61 20.38
C VAL A 134 -16.39 -6.73 21.30
N ASP A 135 -15.14 -6.63 21.77
CA ASP A 135 -14.49 -7.65 22.60
C ASP A 135 -14.48 -7.31 24.09
N ASP A 136 -15.16 -6.23 24.48
CA ASP A 136 -15.24 -5.74 25.86
C ASP A 136 -16.43 -6.36 26.63
N PRO A 137 -16.20 -7.18 27.67
CA PRO A 137 -17.26 -7.92 28.36
C PRO A 137 -18.37 -7.04 28.94
N GLY A 138 -19.61 -7.33 28.54
CA GLY A 138 -20.81 -6.63 29.05
C GLY A 138 -20.93 -5.17 28.60
N LYS A 139 -20.14 -4.74 27.61
CA LYS A 139 -20.16 -3.38 27.08
C LYS A 139 -20.83 -3.32 25.71
N GLU A 140 -21.32 -2.13 25.39
CA GLU A 140 -21.96 -1.78 24.13
C GLU A 140 -21.44 -0.42 23.66
N VAL A 141 -21.30 -0.28 22.34
CA VAL A 141 -20.99 0.98 21.68
C VAL A 141 -22.06 1.31 20.62
N ARG A 142 -22.44 2.60 20.56
CA ARG A 142 -23.32 3.14 19.53
C ARG A 142 -22.52 3.89 18.49
N LEU A 143 -22.35 3.29 17.32
CA LEU A 143 -21.63 3.85 16.19
C LEU A 143 -22.49 4.82 15.40
N VAL A 144 -21.92 5.98 15.09
CA VAL A 144 -22.49 6.98 14.18
C VAL A 144 -22.04 6.68 12.75
N SER A 145 -20.74 6.49 12.55
CA SER A 145 -20.16 6.20 11.24
C SER A 145 -18.86 5.43 11.35
N VAL A 146 -18.56 4.67 10.30
CA VAL A 146 -17.25 4.06 10.06
C VAL A 146 -16.86 4.46 8.65
N ARG A 147 -15.72 5.13 8.51
CA ARG A 147 -15.20 5.59 7.22
C ARG A 147 -13.73 5.28 7.09
N ALA A 148 -13.29 4.87 5.91
CA ALA A 148 -11.89 4.76 5.60
C ALA A 148 -11.27 6.15 5.53
N VAL A 149 -10.07 6.26 6.07
CA VAL A 149 -9.17 7.40 5.92
C VAL A 149 -8.15 7.00 4.88
N HIS A 150 -8.43 7.35 3.63
CA HIS A 150 -7.62 6.99 2.49
C HIS A 150 -6.44 7.97 2.31
N LEU A 151 -5.22 7.46 2.41
CA LEU A 151 -3.96 8.19 2.27
C LEU A 151 -3.31 7.90 0.91
N TYR A 152 -3.14 8.93 0.09
CA TYR A 152 -2.53 8.81 -1.24
C TYR A 152 -1.97 10.15 -1.73
N ARG A 153 -1.10 10.12 -2.74
CA ARG A 153 -0.72 11.34 -3.46
C ARG A 153 -1.82 11.73 -4.44
N ASP A 154 -2.43 12.90 -4.22
CA ASP A 154 -3.41 13.49 -5.14
C ASP A 154 -2.69 14.05 -6.37
N LEU A 155 -2.50 13.16 -7.35
CA LEU A 155 -1.87 13.47 -8.62
C LEU A 155 -2.92 13.41 -9.74
N PRO A 156 -2.93 14.38 -10.65
CA PRO A 156 -3.82 14.33 -11.80
C PRO A 156 -3.45 13.16 -12.71
N TRP A 157 -4.46 12.42 -13.18
CA TRP A 157 -4.30 11.40 -14.21
C TRP A 157 -4.18 12.09 -15.58
N ARG A 158 -2.95 12.38 -16.00
CA ARG A 158 -2.62 13.06 -17.26
C ARG A 158 -2.68 12.11 -18.45
N GLY A 159 -2.19 10.89 -18.27
CA GLY A 159 -2.32 9.82 -19.25
C GLY A 159 -3.69 9.17 -19.19
N SER A 160 -4.17 8.71 -20.34
CA SER A 160 -5.45 8.00 -20.42
C SER A 160 -5.41 6.94 -21.52
N PHE A 161 -6.17 5.86 -21.32
CA PHE A 161 -6.39 4.84 -22.32
C PHE A 161 -7.86 4.46 -22.34
N ARG A 162 -8.40 4.27 -23.55
CA ARG A 162 -9.74 3.72 -23.75
C ARG A 162 -9.83 3.04 -25.11
N CYS A 163 -10.47 1.87 -25.13
CA CYS A 163 -10.77 1.11 -26.33
C CYS A 163 -12.20 0.53 -26.26
N PRO A 164 -12.72 -0.09 -27.34
CA PRO A 164 -14.03 -0.73 -27.33
C PRO A 164 -14.15 -1.93 -26.38
N ASP A 165 -13.04 -2.55 -25.97
CA ASP A 165 -13.03 -3.65 -25.01
C ASP A 165 -13.01 -3.12 -23.57
N GLU A 166 -14.13 -3.28 -22.86
CA GLU A 166 -14.25 -2.79 -21.49
C GLU A 166 -13.38 -3.56 -20.49
N ARG A 167 -13.04 -4.82 -20.77
CA ARG A 167 -12.12 -5.58 -19.91
C ARG A 167 -10.71 -4.97 -19.99
N LEU A 168 -10.25 -4.60 -21.18
CA LEU A 168 -8.96 -3.90 -21.33
C LEU A 168 -8.97 -2.53 -20.66
N ASN A 169 -10.08 -1.80 -20.74
CA ASN A 169 -10.23 -0.52 -20.03
C ASN A 169 -10.15 -0.71 -18.51
N GLN A 170 -10.77 -1.77 -17.97
CA GLN A 170 -10.69 -2.10 -16.55
C GLN A 170 -9.28 -2.50 -16.13
N ILE A 171 -8.58 -3.32 -16.92
CA ILE A 171 -7.18 -3.68 -16.65
C ILE A 171 -6.31 -2.43 -16.56
N TRP A 172 -6.44 -1.50 -17.51
CA TRP A 172 -5.67 -0.26 -17.51
C TRP A 172 -5.97 0.61 -16.29
N ARG A 173 -7.26 0.83 -15.96
CA ARG A 173 -7.66 1.62 -14.78
C ARG A 173 -7.15 1.00 -13.48
N THR A 174 -7.22 -0.33 -13.37
CA THR A 174 -6.70 -1.06 -12.21
C THR A 174 -5.18 -0.87 -12.07
N GLY A 175 -4.42 -1.06 -13.15
CA GLY A 175 -2.96 -0.87 -13.11
C GLY A 175 -2.56 0.55 -12.69
N ALA A 176 -3.17 1.57 -13.29
CA ALA A 176 -2.94 2.97 -12.91
C ALA A 176 -3.31 3.23 -11.44
N TYR A 177 -4.47 2.76 -10.98
CA TYR A 177 -4.89 2.92 -9.59
C TYR A 177 -3.96 2.21 -8.60
N THR A 178 -3.50 1.01 -8.91
CA THR A 178 -2.53 0.28 -8.08
C THR A 178 -1.23 1.06 -7.94
N THR A 179 -0.68 1.60 -9.03
CA THR A 179 0.51 2.46 -8.94
C THR A 179 0.25 3.71 -8.12
N GLN A 180 -0.93 4.35 -8.23
CA GLN A 180 -1.28 5.49 -7.38
C GLN A 180 -1.34 5.13 -5.89
N LEU A 181 -1.83 3.94 -5.55
CA LEU A 181 -1.82 3.43 -4.18
C LEU A 181 -0.38 3.27 -3.66
N CYS A 182 0.53 2.79 -4.50
CA CYS A 182 1.96 2.62 -4.18
C CYS A 182 2.76 3.92 -4.15
N LEU A 183 2.26 5.00 -4.76
CA LEU A 183 2.84 6.34 -4.70
C LEU A 183 2.57 7.01 -3.34
N GLN A 184 3.45 6.75 -2.37
CA GLN A 184 3.34 7.25 -1.00
C GLN A 184 4.39 8.33 -0.73
N ASP A 185 5.11 8.31 0.39
CA ASP A 185 6.28 9.18 0.58
C ASP A 185 7.37 8.85 -0.44
N LEU A 186 7.57 7.56 -0.68
CA LEU A 186 8.38 6.97 -1.75
C LEU A 186 7.50 6.06 -2.61
N LEU A 187 8.10 5.45 -3.63
CA LEU A 187 7.42 4.43 -4.45
C LEU A 187 7.56 3.05 -3.78
N TRP A 188 6.46 2.53 -3.24
CA TRP A 188 6.42 1.26 -2.53
C TRP A 188 6.02 0.10 -3.44
N ASP A 189 6.53 -1.11 -3.17
CA ASP A 189 6.09 -2.34 -3.83
C ASP A 189 4.60 -2.68 -3.62
N GLY A 190 4.09 -2.39 -2.41
CA GLY A 190 2.73 -2.74 -2.02
C GLY A 190 2.26 -2.00 -0.77
N ILE A 191 0.96 -1.71 -0.71
CA ILE A 191 0.39 -0.86 0.35
C ILE A 191 0.10 -1.56 1.68
N LYS A 192 -0.09 -2.90 1.66
CA LYS A 192 -0.21 -3.69 2.89
C LYS A 192 1.17 -4.17 3.35
N ARG A 193 1.88 -4.83 2.43
CA ARG A 193 3.19 -5.46 2.59
C ARG A 193 3.92 -5.39 1.23
N ASP A 194 5.23 -5.12 1.16
CA ASP A 194 6.18 -4.85 2.26
C ASP A 194 6.28 -3.36 2.62
N ARG A 195 5.77 -2.46 1.77
CA ARG A 195 5.89 -0.98 1.90
C ARG A 195 7.33 -0.51 1.82
N LEU A 196 8.11 -1.18 0.98
CA LEU A 196 9.53 -0.90 0.79
C LEU A 196 9.77 -0.45 -0.64
N VAL A 197 10.87 0.26 -0.83
CA VAL A 197 11.39 0.56 -2.17
C VAL A 197 12.17 -0.65 -2.64
N TRP A 198 11.55 -1.47 -3.50
CA TRP A 198 12.20 -2.57 -4.19
C TRP A 198 12.47 -2.17 -5.64
N ILE A 199 13.74 -2.15 -6.03
CA ILE A 199 14.10 -1.57 -7.34
C ILE A 199 13.64 -2.42 -8.53
N GLY A 200 13.42 -3.72 -8.33
CA GLY A 200 12.80 -4.58 -9.33
C GLY A 200 11.37 -4.14 -9.66
N ASP A 201 10.57 -3.84 -8.64
CA ASP A 201 9.20 -3.36 -8.73
C ASP A 201 9.14 -1.93 -9.29
N MET A 202 10.08 -1.07 -8.88
CA MET A 202 10.16 0.31 -9.34
C MET A 202 10.27 0.45 -10.86
N HIS A 203 10.85 -0.52 -11.58
CA HIS A 203 11.03 -0.41 -13.02
C HIS A 203 9.69 -0.32 -13.79
N PRO A 204 8.77 -1.31 -13.69
CA PRO A 204 7.45 -1.21 -14.29
C PRO A 204 6.61 -0.09 -13.67
N GLU A 205 6.74 0.19 -12.38
CA GLU A 205 6.00 1.27 -11.74
C GLU A 205 6.39 2.65 -12.29
N THR A 206 7.69 2.89 -12.50
CA THR A 206 8.21 4.15 -13.08
C THR A 206 7.62 4.42 -14.45
N MET A 207 7.42 3.38 -15.27
CA MET A 207 6.77 3.50 -16.57
C MET A 207 5.31 3.96 -16.43
N VAL A 208 4.54 3.39 -15.49
CA VAL A 208 3.17 3.81 -15.22
C VAL A 208 3.15 5.24 -14.68
N VAL A 209 4.05 5.56 -13.75
CA VAL A 209 4.20 6.90 -13.19
C VAL A 209 4.44 7.95 -14.27
N ALA A 210 5.41 7.71 -15.15
CA ALA A 210 5.78 8.63 -16.20
C ALA A 210 4.65 8.83 -17.22
N THR A 211 3.94 7.76 -17.58
CA THR A 211 2.90 7.80 -18.62
C THR A 211 1.54 8.25 -18.14
N VAL A 212 1.18 8.01 -16.86
CA VAL A 212 -0.15 8.31 -16.31
C VAL A 212 -0.14 9.57 -15.47
N PHE A 213 0.81 9.73 -14.56
CA PHE A 213 0.78 10.83 -13.57
C PHE A 213 1.75 11.96 -13.92
N GLY A 214 2.81 11.65 -14.68
CA GLY A 214 3.92 12.57 -14.91
C GLY A 214 4.54 13.05 -13.60
N SER A 215 4.59 12.16 -12.59
CA SER A 215 4.91 12.54 -11.21
C SER A 215 6.34 13.08 -11.09
N GLY A 216 6.57 14.01 -10.18
CA GLY A 216 7.84 14.74 -10.03
C GLY A 216 8.94 13.98 -9.30
N ASP A 217 9.16 14.33 -8.04
CA ASP A 217 10.37 14.03 -7.26
C ASP A 217 10.43 12.62 -6.64
N VAL A 218 9.28 11.93 -6.52
CA VAL A 218 9.17 10.65 -5.82
C VAL A 218 10.01 9.54 -6.47
N VAL A 219 10.06 9.48 -7.81
CA VAL A 219 10.89 8.49 -8.52
C VAL A 219 12.38 8.79 -8.30
N PRO A 220 12.88 10.01 -8.56
CA PRO A 220 14.24 10.41 -8.19
C PRO A 220 14.60 10.12 -6.72
N HIS A 221 13.75 10.51 -5.76
CA HIS A 221 14.00 10.28 -4.34
C HIS A 221 14.06 8.79 -3.98
N SER A 222 13.24 7.95 -4.62
CA SER A 222 13.26 6.50 -4.40
C SER A 222 14.52 5.86 -4.99
N LEU A 223 14.96 6.31 -6.17
CA LEU A 223 16.23 5.89 -6.79
C LEU A 223 17.45 6.33 -5.97
N ASP A 224 17.43 7.56 -5.45
CA ASP A 224 18.46 8.13 -4.59
C ASP A 224 18.56 7.38 -3.25
N LEU A 225 17.42 7.05 -2.63
CA LEU A 225 17.40 6.27 -1.39
C LEU A 225 18.15 4.94 -1.57
N LEU A 226 17.84 4.21 -2.64
CA LEU A 226 18.45 2.91 -2.92
C LEU A 226 19.96 3.04 -3.19
N ARG A 227 20.36 4.05 -3.96
CA ARG A 227 21.77 4.38 -4.23
C ARG A 227 22.51 4.64 -2.92
N ASP A 228 21.99 5.54 -2.09
CA ASP A 228 22.65 6.00 -0.87
C ASP A 228 22.71 4.90 0.19
N ALA A 229 21.70 4.04 0.25
CA ALA A 229 21.69 2.85 1.10
C ALA A 229 22.61 1.73 0.59
N THR A 230 23.09 1.81 -0.66
CA THR A 230 23.89 0.76 -1.30
C THR A 230 25.21 1.32 -1.84
N PRO A 231 26.18 1.69 -0.98
CA PRO A 231 27.52 2.04 -1.44
C PRO A 231 28.16 0.89 -2.23
N LEU A 232 28.84 1.20 -3.33
CA LEU A 232 29.56 0.20 -4.11
C LEU A 232 30.69 -0.43 -3.25
N PRO A 233 30.94 -1.76 -3.34
CA PRO A 233 30.38 -2.68 -4.33
C PRO A 233 29.12 -3.45 -3.89
N GLY A 234 28.29 -2.91 -3.00
CA GLY A 234 27.04 -3.56 -2.59
C GLY A 234 26.00 -3.68 -3.72
N TRP A 235 25.03 -4.56 -3.53
CA TRP A 235 23.91 -4.75 -4.47
C TRP A 235 22.59 -4.29 -3.85
N MET A 236 21.78 -3.56 -4.62
CA MET A 236 20.53 -3.00 -4.15
C MET A 236 19.57 -4.09 -3.66
N ASN A 237 19.02 -3.87 -2.47
CA ASN A 237 18.19 -4.84 -1.76
C ASN A 237 18.87 -6.22 -1.53
N GLY A 238 20.21 -6.34 -1.64
CA GLY A 238 20.96 -7.59 -1.55
C GLY A 238 20.78 -8.54 -2.75
N ILE A 239 20.28 -8.00 -3.88
CA ILE A 239 19.99 -8.74 -5.10
C ILE A 239 20.78 -8.10 -6.25
N SER A 240 21.63 -8.88 -6.91
CA SER A 240 22.52 -8.33 -7.94
C SER A 240 21.78 -7.85 -9.18
N SER A 241 20.80 -8.62 -9.65
CA SER A 241 19.94 -8.24 -10.78
C SER A 241 19.13 -6.96 -10.54
N TYR A 242 18.85 -6.63 -9.28
CA TYR A 242 18.11 -5.43 -8.91
C TYR A 242 18.92 -4.16 -9.19
N SER A 243 20.24 -4.23 -9.08
CA SER A 243 21.08 -3.08 -9.45
C SER A 243 21.10 -2.85 -10.97
N LEU A 244 20.90 -3.90 -11.79
CA LEU A 244 20.68 -3.73 -13.23
C LEU A 244 19.34 -3.04 -13.50
N TRP A 245 18.27 -3.40 -12.77
CA TRP A 245 16.99 -2.70 -12.84
C TRP A 245 17.10 -1.22 -12.46
N TRP A 246 18.01 -0.86 -11.54
CA TRP A 246 18.29 0.56 -11.24
C TRP A 246 18.86 1.30 -12.45
N LEU A 247 19.87 0.73 -13.13
CA LEU A 247 20.46 1.31 -14.34
C LEU A 247 19.40 1.52 -15.44
N LEU A 248 18.58 0.49 -15.67
CA LEU A 248 17.50 0.54 -16.67
C LEU A 248 16.42 1.56 -16.28
N THR A 249 16.10 1.68 -15.00
CA THR A 249 15.12 2.65 -14.51
C THR A 249 15.63 4.08 -14.65
N GLN A 250 16.92 4.34 -14.40
CA GLN A 250 17.53 5.64 -14.69
C GLN A 250 17.43 6.02 -16.17
N HIS A 251 17.72 5.08 -17.08
CA HIS A 251 17.57 5.29 -18.51
C HIS A 251 16.10 5.56 -18.89
N THR A 252 15.16 4.74 -18.42
CA THR A 252 13.73 4.94 -18.67
C THR A 252 13.28 6.31 -18.17
N TRP A 253 13.67 6.69 -16.95
CA TRP A 253 13.30 7.98 -16.38
C TRP A 253 13.83 9.16 -17.21
N TRP A 254 15.10 9.10 -17.61
CA TRP A 254 15.69 10.08 -18.52
C TRP A 254 14.90 10.20 -19.83
N MET A 255 14.52 9.07 -20.44
CA MET A 255 13.78 9.08 -21.71
C MET A 255 12.39 9.72 -21.61
N TYR A 256 11.74 9.67 -20.44
CA TYR A 256 10.44 10.30 -20.23
C TYR A 256 10.51 11.77 -19.77
N VAL A 257 11.46 12.10 -18.90
CA VAL A 257 11.49 13.41 -18.21
C VAL A 257 12.57 14.34 -18.75
N GLY A 258 13.70 13.81 -19.21
CA GLY A 258 14.78 14.61 -19.78
C GLY A 258 15.50 15.51 -18.78
N ASP A 259 15.51 15.18 -17.48
CA ASP A 259 16.22 15.96 -16.46
C ASP A 259 17.74 15.68 -16.48
N ALA A 260 18.46 16.55 -17.19
CA ALA A 260 19.90 16.38 -17.41
C ALA A 260 20.71 16.68 -16.15
N ALA A 261 20.22 17.58 -15.30
CA ALA A 261 20.90 17.94 -14.06
C ALA A 261 20.83 16.78 -13.06
N TYR A 262 19.66 16.16 -12.93
CA TYR A 262 19.51 14.96 -12.11
C TYR A 262 20.38 13.82 -12.63
N LEU A 263 20.33 13.51 -13.93
CA LEU A 263 21.15 12.42 -14.51
C LEU A 263 22.66 12.68 -14.32
N GLU A 264 23.12 13.91 -14.49
CA GLU A 264 24.52 14.29 -14.25
C GLU A 264 24.94 14.02 -12.81
N ALA A 265 24.07 14.32 -11.84
CA ALA A 265 24.34 14.05 -10.42
C ALA A 265 24.52 12.54 -10.13
N GLN A 266 23.90 11.67 -10.93
CA GLN A 266 24.03 10.20 -10.80
C GLN A 266 25.29 9.63 -11.47
N ARG A 267 26.02 10.42 -12.28
CA ARG A 267 27.10 9.94 -13.16
C ARG A 267 28.14 9.09 -12.44
N GLY A 268 28.58 9.53 -11.25
CA GLY A 268 29.62 8.83 -10.49
C GLY A 268 29.20 7.41 -10.10
N TYR A 269 28.00 7.28 -9.54
CA TYR A 269 27.47 5.98 -9.13
C TYR A 269 27.12 5.11 -10.33
N LEU A 270 26.49 5.68 -11.38
CA LEU A 270 26.21 4.99 -12.65
C LEU A 270 27.47 4.35 -13.24
N GLY A 271 28.56 5.11 -13.34
CA GLY A 271 29.82 4.62 -13.89
C GLY A 271 30.44 3.49 -13.05
N GLY A 272 30.43 3.65 -11.73
CA GLY A 272 30.92 2.62 -10.81
C GLY A 272 30.10 1.33 -10.86
N LEU A 273 28.77 1.44 -10.85
CA LEU A 273 27.88 0.29 -10.91
C LEU A 273 27.97 -0.42 -12.27
N ALA A 274 28.05 0.33 -13.38
CA ALA A 274 28.25 -0.26 -14.70
C ALA A 274 29.57 -1.05 -14.78
N ALA A 275 30.67 -0.51 -14.24
CA ALA A 275 31.94 -1.23 -14.18
C ALA A 275 31.84 -2.51 -13.34
N GLN A 276 31.13 -2.46 -12.20
CA GLN A 276 30.88 -3.63 -11.36
C GLN A 276 30.07 -4.72 -12.09
N VAL A 277 28.98 -4.34 -12.77
CA VAL A 277 28.15 -5.27 -13.55
C VAL A 277 28.94 -5.90 -14.70
N LEU A 278 29.73 -5.12 -15.44
CA LEU A 278 30.60 -5.63 -16.50
C LEU A 278 31.66 -6.61 -15.96
N GLY A 279 32.14 -6.40 -14.73
CA GLY A 279 33.02 -7.33 -14.03
C GLY A 279 32.39 -8.67 -13.68
N CYS A 280 31.06 -8.80 -13.78
CA CYS A 280 30.33 -10.06 -13.62
C CYS A 280 30.19 -10.84 -14.94
N ILE A 281 30.79 -10.39 -16.06
CA ILE A 281 30.80 -11.15 -17.31
C ILE A 281 32.04 -12.05 -17.32
N GLY A 282 31.84 -13.36 -17.44
CA GLY A 282 32.93 -14.32 -17.59
C GLY A 282 33.65 -14.22 -18.93
N ASP A 283 34.85 -14.81 -19.02
CA ASP A 283 35.60 -14.91 -20.28
C ASP A 283 34.82 -15.63 -21.41
N ASP A 284 33.84 -16.45 -21.02
CA ASP A 284 32.91 -17.16 -21.90
C ASP A 284 31.68 -16.34 -22.30
N GLY A 285 31.59 -15.08 -21.85
CA GLY A 285 30.45 -14.18 -22.07
C GLY A 285 29.24 -14.47 -21.16
N GLY A 286 29.33 -15.49 -20.31
CA GLY A 286 28.27 -15.85 -19.37
C GLY A 286 28.19 -14.91 -18.18
N GLU A 287 26.98 -14.56 -17.75
CA GLU A 287 26.79 -13.80 -16.52
C GLU A 287 27.21 -14.62 -15.28
N ARG A 288 27.87 -13.93 -14.34
CA ARG A 288 28.36 -14.43 -13.07
C ARG A 288 28.00 -13.45 -11.94
N LEU A 289 26.76 -12.98 -11.94
CA LEU A 289 26.24 -12.06 -10.94
C LEU A 289 26.41 -12.64 -9.53
N ALA A 290 26.95 -11.82 -8.62
CA ALA A 290 27.20 -12.19 -7.22
C ALA A 290 25.92 -12.08 -6.36
N GLU A 291 26.02 -12.42 -5.07
CA GLU A 291 24.89 -12.37 -4.11
C GLU A 291 23.63 -13.12 -4.59
N TRP A 292 22.45 -12.79 -4.06
CA TRP A 292 21.23 -13.50 -4.43
C TRP A 292 20.85 -13.21 -5.87
N ARG A 293 21.00 -14.23 -6.74
CA ARG A 293 20.50 -14.25 -8.11
C ARG A 293 18.98 -14.45 -8.06
N PHE A 294 18.23 -13.40 -8.36
CA PHE A 294 16.77 -13.42 -8.46
C PHE A 294 16.33 -12.77 -9.77
N LEU A 295 15.25 -13.26 -10.36
CA LEU A 295 14.64 -12.64 -11.55
C LEU A 295 13.13 -12.64 -11.40
N ASP A 296 12.58 -13.81 -11.11
CA ASP A 296 11.14 -14.01 -10.90
C ASP A 296 10.92 -15.11 -9.85
N TRP A 297 9.81 -15.04 -9.13
CA TRP A 297 9.45 -15.98 -8.06
C TRP A 297 9.23 -17.41 -8.55
N PRO A 298 8.50 -17.66 -9.65
CA PRO A 298 8.28 -19.01 -10.17
C PRO A 298 9.57 -19.68 -10.65
N THR A 299 10.57 -18.90 -11.10
CA THR A 299 11.85 -19.42 -11.62
C THR A 299 13.00 -19.35 -10.60
N ALA A 300 12.76 -18.87 -9.38
CA ALA A 300 13.82 -18.65 -8.39
C ALA A 300 14.63 -19.93 -8.07
N GLY A 301 13.94 -21.08 -8.10
CA GLY A 301 14.52 -22.41 -7.88
C GLY A 301 15.02 -23.13 -9.14
N ASP A 302 14.91 -22.53 -10.33
CA ASP A 302 15.39 -23.10 -11.59
C ASP A 302 16.64 -22.35 -12.07
N ASP A 303 17.81 -22.96 -11.87
CA ASP A 303 19.09 -22.33 -12.21
C ASP A 303 19.28 -22.08 -13.70
N VAL A 304 18.69 -22.91 -14.58
CA VAL A 304 18.82 -22.76 -16.04
C VAL A 304 17.95 -21.59 -16.51
N ALA A 305 16.69 -21.55 -16.08
CA ALA A 305 15.78 -20.46 -16.44
C ALA A 305 16.27 -19.12 -15.88
N LYS A 306 16.71 -19.12 -14.62
CA LYS A 306 17.30 -17.94 -13.96
C LYS A 306 18.54 -17.44 -14.69
N HIS A 307 19.48 -18.32 -15.02
CA HIS A 307 20.68 -17.91 -15.76
C HIS A 307 20.33 -17.34 -17.14
N ALA A 308 19.46 -18.00 -17.90
CA ALA A 308 19.05 -17.51 -19.22
C ALA A 308 18.40 -16.12 -19.15
N GLY A 309 17.55 -15.87 -18.15
CA GLY A 309 16.92 -14.56 -18.00
C GLY A 309 17.88 -13.47 -17.50
N LEU A 310 18.78 -13.80 -16.57
CA LEU A 310 19.82 -12.87 -16.11
C LEU A 310 20.83 -12.53 -17.21
N GLN A 311 21.17 -13.50 -18.06
CA GLN A 311 22.00 -13.29 -19.24
C GLN A 311 21.36 -12.32 -20.24
N GLY A 312 20.02 -12.35 -20.37
CA GLY A 312 19.29 -11.42 -21.24
C GLY A 312 19.07 -10.04 -20.64
N LEU A 313 19.12 -9.93 -19.30
CA LEU A 313 19.02 -8.65 -18.59
C LEU A 313 20.33 -7.85 -18.64
N LEU A 314 21.46 -8.55 -18.65
CA LEU A 314 22.82 -8.00 -18.67
C LEU A 314 23.27 -7.63 -20.09
#